data_AF-A0A7V8E7Y6-F1
#
_entry.id   AF-A0A7V8E7Y6-F1
#
_cell.length_a   1.000
_cell.length_b   1.000
_cell.length_c   1.000
_cell.angle_alpha   90.00
_cell.angle_beta   90.00
_cell.angle_gamma   90.00
#
_symmetry.space_group_name_H-M   'P 1'
#
loop_
_entity.id
_entity.type
_entity.pdbx_description
1 polymer ?
#
loop_
_entity_poly.entity_id
_entity_poly.type
_entity_poly.pdbx_seq_one_letter_code
_entity_poly.pdbx_strand_id
1 'polypeptide(L)' 'MSELAEEIVAEWLNRDGFFTIRGQREGNTQIDLLALKWSPAGPQCWHYEVQV' A
#
# COMPACT_ATOMS: atom_id res chain seq x y z
N MET A 1 -12.31 -8.25 8.84
CA MET A 1 -12.02 -7.04 9.63
C MET A 1 -10.75 -6.31 9.15
N SER A 2 -10.01 -6.79 8.14
CA SER A 2 -8.81 -6.09 7.63
C SER A 2 -9.12 -5.05 6.52
N GLU A 3 -10.17 -5.22 5.73
CA GLU A 3 -10.44 -4.34 4.56
C GLU A 3 -10.60 -2.85 4.92
N LEU A 4 -11.27 -2.54 6.05
CA LEU A 4 -11.42 -1.17 6.52
C LEU A 4 -10.09 -0.58 6.99
N ALA A 5 -9.24 -1.39 7.63
CA ALA A 5 -7.92 -0.95 8.08
C ALA A 5 -7.00 -0.68 6.87
N GLU A 6 -7.02 -1.55 5.86
CA GLU A 6 -6.32 -1.35 4.59
C GLU A 6 -6.79 -0.08 3.88
N GLU A 7 -8.09 0.22 3.90
CA GLU A 7 -8.65 1.45 3.33
C GLU A 7 -8.18 2.71 4.06
N ILE A 8 -8.15 2.69 5.40
CA ILE A 8 -7.66 3.82 6.20
C ILE A 8 -6.18 4.08 5.93
N VAL A 9 -5.37 3.02 5.88
CA VAL A 9 -3.93 3.12 5.59
C VAL A 9 -3.71 3.63 4.15
N ALA A 10 -4.49 3.14 3.19
CA ALA A 10 -4.45 3.62 1.81
C ALA A 10 -4.73 5.12 1.72
N GLU A 11 -5.80 5.59 2.37
CA GLU A 11 -6.17 7.01 2.39
C GLU A 11 -5.10 7.88 3.04
N TRP A 12 -4.47 7.41 4.12
CA TRP A 12 -3.36 8.12 4.74
C TRP A 12 -2.16 8.26 3.81
N LEU A 13 -1.79 7.18 3.10
CA LEU A 13 -0.69 7.17 2.12
C LEU A 13 -1.01 8.03 0.89
N ASN A 14 -2.25 7.98 0.39
CA ASN A 14 -2.72 8.81 -0.71
C ASN A 14 -2.59 10.30 -0.38
N ARG A 15 -2.87 10.70 0.86
CA ARG A 15 -2.69 12.09 1.32
C ARG A 15 -1.22 12.51 1.40
N ASP A 16 -0.30 11.58 1.63
CA ASP A 16 1.14 11.84 1.54
C ASP A 16 1.65 11.85 0.08
N GLY A 17 0.79 11.56 -0.90
CA GLY A 17 1.14 11.57 -2.32
C GLY A 17 1.68 10.23 -2.83
N PHE A 18 1.45 9.14 -2.10
CA PHE A 18 1.62 7.80 -2.63
C PHE A 18 0.41 7.41 -3.48
N PHE A 19 0.65 6.57 -4.48
CA PHE A 19 -0.37 5.81 -5.18
C PHE A 19 -0.43 4.41 -4.56
N THR A 20 -1.58 4.01 -4.03
CA THR A 20 -1.72 2.72 -3.35
C THR A 20 -2.47 1.67 -4.18
N ILE A 21 -2.03 0.43 -4.10
CA ILE A 21 -2.68 -0.75 -4.70
C ILE A 21 -2.92 -1.77 -3.59
N ARG A 22 -4.16 -2.24 -3.44
CA ARG A 22 -4.56 -3.19 -2.39
C ARG A 22 -4.73 -4.61 -2.92
N GLY A 23 -4.57 -5.59 -2.04
CA GLY A 23 -4.94 -7.00 -2.27
C GLY A 23 -4.22 -7.65 -3.45
N GLN A 24 -2.95 -7.33 -3.65
CA GLN A 24 -2.17 -7.91 -4.75
C GLN A 24 -1.74 -9.33 -4.40
N ARG A 25 -1.91 -10.26 -5.34
CA ARG A 25 -1.49 -11.65 -5.19
C ARG A 25 -0.46 -11.99 -6.25
N GLU A 26 0.72 -12.40 -5.79
CA GLU A 26 1.78 -12.91 -6.65
C GLU A 26 2.08 -14.36 -6.25
N GLY A 27 1.54 -15.30 -7.03
CA GLY A 27 1.62 -16.73 -6.72
C GLY A 27 0.92 -17.06 -5.39
N ASN A 28 1.70 -17.56 -4.43
CA ASN A 28 1.24 -17.92 -3.08
C ASN A 28 1.35 -16.78 -2.07
N THR A 29 1.95 -15.65 -2.46
CA THR A 29 2.11 -14.49 -1.58
C THR A 29 0.98 -13.50 -1.82
N GLN A 30 0.36 -13.04 -0.73
CA GLN A 30 -0.58 -11.94 -0.76
C GLN A 30 0.09 -10.73 -0.12
N ILE A 31 -0.03 -9.58 -0.78
CA ILE A 31 0.41 -8.29 -0.28
C ILE A 31 -0.84 -7.48 -0.01
N ASP A 32 -1.02 -7.05 1.24
CA ASP A 32 -2.22 -6.31 1.63
C ASP A 32 -2.25 -4.93 0.95
N LEU A 33 -1.14 -4.20 0.99
CA LEU A 33 -1.04 -2.88 0.39
C LEU A 33 0.36 -2.57 -0.18
N LEU A 34 0.40 -2.13 -1.43
CA LEU A 34 1.57 -1.55 -2.09
C LEU A 34 1.40 -0.04 -2.20
N ALA A 35 2.46 0.72 -1.92
CA ALA A 35 2.48 2.17 -2.03
C ALA A 35 3.64 2.63 -2.91
N LEU A 36 3.34 3.44 -3.93
CA LEU A 36 4.29 3.92 -4.92
C LEU A 36 4.31 5.44 -4.92
N LYS A 37 5.48 6.06 -4.77
CA LYS A 37 5.63 7.51 -4.88
C LYS A 37 6.85 7.86 -5.71
N TRP A 38 6.67 8.71 -6.70
CA TRP A 38 7.79 9.22 -7.48
C TRP A 38 8.46 10.37 -6.73
N SER A 39 9.79 10.32 -6.60
CA SER A 39 10.57 11.39 -6.00
C SER A 39 11.77 11.75 -6.89
N PRO A 40 12.37 12.94 -6.74
CA PRO A 40 13.59 13.30 -7.49
C PRO A 40 14.77 12.36 -7.25
N ALA A 41 14.78 11.63 -6.13
CA ALA A 41 15.79 10.63 -5.81
C ALA A 41 15.50 9.24 -6.42
N GLY A 42 14.36 9.08 -7.10
CA GLY A 42 13.89 7.82 -7.67
C GLY A 42 12.52 7.38 -7.13
N PRO A 43 11.99 6.25 -7.64
CA PRO A 43 10.73 5.68 -7.17
C PRO A 43 10.88 5.13 -5.75
N GLN A 44 9.94 5.47 -4.88
CA GLN A 44 9.76 4.85 -3.58
C GLN A 44 8.65 3.80 -3.71
N CYS A 45 8.97 2.56 -3.35
CA CYS A 45 8.02 1.45 -3.35
C CYS A 45 8.03 0.80 -1.97
N TRP A 46 6.86 0.80 -1.31
CA TRP A 46 6.67 0.21 0.00
C TRP A 46 5.58 -0.86 -0.05
N HIS A 47 5.77 -1.91 0.72
CA HIS A 47 4.79 -2.97 0.97
C HIS A 47 4.40 -2.95 2.45
N TYR A 48 3.10 -3.06 2.71
CA TYR A 48 2.53 -3.03 4.05
C TYR A 48 1.66 -4.27 4.24
N GLU A 49 1.90 -4.96 5.35
CA GLU A 49 1.03 -6.00 5.89
C GLU A 49 0.18 -5.34 6.98
N VAL A 50 -1.14 -5.36 6.83
CA VAL A 50 -2.05 -4.64 7.72
C VAL A 50 -2.75 -5.63 8.63
N GLN A 51 -2.50 -5.54 9.93
CA GLN A 51 -3.09 -6.41 10.95
C GLN A 51 -3.92 -5.59 11.95
N VAL A 52 -5.06 -6.16 12.38
CA VAL A 52 -6.00 -5.60 13.37
C VAL A 52 -5.94 -6.36 14.68
#